data_AF-L2F875-F1
#
_entry.id   AF-L2F875-F1
#
_cell.length_a   1.000
_cell.length_b   1.000
_cell.length_c   1.000
_cell.angle_alpha   90.00
_cell.angle_beta   90.00
_cell.angle_gamma   90.00
#
_symmetry.space_group_name_H-M   'P 1'
#
loop_
_entity.id
_entity.type
_entity.pdbx_description
1 polymer ?
#
loop_
_entity_poly.entity_id
_entity_poly.type
_entity_poly.pdbx_seq_one_letter_code
_entity_poly.pdbx_strand_id
1 'polypeptide(L)' 'MHLVYNWALNEWQNQYKADKEYRDFCAKNNLAIDENKLNKPSEGKLRKQLNSIKRTQLPLLRRGLLFGCCA' A
#
# COMPACT_ATOMS: atom_id res chain seq x y z
N MET A 1 7.32 5.64 -16.91
CA MET A 1 6.55 4.75 -16.01
C MET A 1 7.38 4.14 -14.85
N HIS A 2 8.69 4.41 -14.74
CA HIS A 2 9.59 3.76 -13.77
C HIS A 2 9.45 4.29 -12.32
N LEU A 3 9.14 5.58 -12.17
CA LEU A 3 9.08 6.26 -10.86
C LEU A 3 7.97 5.70 -9.95
N VAL A 4 6.80 5.40 -10.51
CA VAL A 4 5.65 4.86 -9.74
C VAL A 4 5.93 3.44 -9.25
N TYR A 5 6.57 2.62 -10.10
CA TYR A 5 6.97 1.26 -9.74
C TYR A 5 8.01 1.27 -8.62
N ASN A 6 9.06 2.09 -8.76
CA ASN A 6 10.11 2.21 -7.74
C ASN A 6 9.56 2.73 -6.42
N TRP A 7 8.64 3.70 -6.47
CA TRP A 7 7.97 4.20 -5.27
C TRP A 7 7.12 3.12 -4.59
N ALA A 8 6.30 2.39 -5.36
CA ALA A 8 5.46 1.33 -4.81
C ALA A 8 6.27 0.19 -4.20
N LEU A 9 7.38 -0.19 -4.84
CA LEU A 9 8.31 -1.21 -4.34
C LEU A 9 8.99 -0.76 -3.04
N ASN A 10 9.48 0.48 -2.99
CA ASN A 10 10.10 1.04 -1.79
C ASN A 10 9.11 1.11 -0.62
N GLU A 11 7.87 1.50 -0.89
CA GLU A 11 6.84 1.60 0.14
C GLU A 11 6.43 0.23 0.69
N TRP A 12 6.36 -0.78 -0.17
CA TRP A 12 6.18 -2.17 0.24
C TRP A 12 7.33 -2.68 1.11
N GLN A 13 8.58 -2.40 0.72
CA GLN A 13 9.76 -2.78 1.49
C GLN A 13 9.77 -2.14 2.88
N ASN A 14 9.40 -0.85 2.99
CA ASN A 14 9.30 -0.16 4.27
C ASN A 14 8.24 -0.77 5.19
N GLN A 15 7.05 -1.05 4.65
CA GLN A 15 5.96 -1.67 5.42
C GLN A 15 6.32 -3.07 5.91
N TYR A 16 6.98 -3.87 5.06
CA TYR A 16 7.46 -5.19 5.43
C TYR A 16 8.54 -5.12 6.51
N LYS A 17 9.49 -4.19 6.38
CA LYS A 17 10.56 -3.98 7.37
C LYS A 17 10.00 -3.63 8.74
N ALA A 18 9.04 -2.70 8.79
CA ALA A 18 8.39 -2.30 10.04
C ALA A 18 7.60 -3.47 10.69
N ASP A 19 6.88 -4.27 9.90
CA ASP A 19 6.17 -5.45 10.40
C ASP A 19 7.13 -6.51 10.96
N LYS A 20 8.25 -6.74 10.25
CA LYS A 20 9.30 -7.67 10.70
C LYS A 20 9.94 -7.20 12.00
N GLU A 21 10.31 -5.93 12.10
CA GLU A 21 10.91 -5.36 13.31
C GLU A 21 9.96 -5.48 14.52
N TYR A 22 8.66 -5.26 14.31
CA TYR A 22 7.66 -5.44 15.36
C TYR A 22 7.55 -6.90 15.83
N ARG A 23 7.51 -7.85 14.88
CA ARG A 23 7.48 -9.29 15.22
C ARG A 23 8.75 -9.74 15.92
N ASP A 24 9.92 -9.31 15.44
CA ASP A 24 11.21 -9.63 16.04
C ASP A 24 11.32 -9.05 17.46
N PHE A 25 10.79 -7.84 17.68
CA PHE A 25 10.70 -7.24 19.01
C PHE A 25 9.78 -8.04 19.94
N CYS A 26 8.58 -8.42 19.50
CA CYS A 26 7.69 -9.25 20.29
C CYS A 26 8.31 -10.61 20.64
N ALA A 27 8.96 -11.26 19.67
CA ALA A 27 9.64 -12.53 19.88
C ALA A 27 10.79 -12.42 20.91
N LYS A 28 11.61 -11.38 20.82
CA LYS A 28 12.72 -11.14 21.77
C LYS A 28 12.24 -10.88 23.20
N ASN A 29 11.09 -10.24 23.36
CA ASN A 29 10.54 -9.87 24.67
C ASN A 29 9.52 -10.88 25.21
N ASN A 30 9.30 -12.02 24.53
CA ASN A 30 8.24 -12.99 24.84
C ASN A 30 6.84 -12.34 24.98
N LEU A 31 6.58 -11.32 24.17
CA LEU A 31 5.29 -10.63 24.14
C LEU A 31 4.36 -11.29 23.11
N ALA A 32 3.09 -11.39 23.46
CA ALA A 32 2.06 -11.77 22.49
C ALA A 32 2.00 -10.72 21.36
N ILE A 33 1.91 -11.19 20.12
CA ILE A 33 1.77 -10.32 18.95
C ILE A 33 0.35 -9.75 18.97
N ASP A 34 0.23 -8.43 19.04
CA ASP A 34 -1.05 -7.75 18.92
C ASP A 34 -1.43 -7.64 17.43
N GLU A 35 -2.45 -8.37 17.02
CA GLU A 35 -2.90 -8.39 15.63
C GLU A 35 -3.38 -7.01 15.15
N ASN A 36 -3.78 -6.11 16.05
CA ASN A 36 -4.21 -4.76 15.70
C ASN A 36 -3.05 -3.84 15.29
N LYS A 37 -1.83 -4.15 15.75
CA LYS A 37 -0.60 -3.43 15.41
C LYS A 37 0.09 -4.01 14.19
N LEU A 38 -0.31 -5.22 13.78
CA LEU A 38 0.23 -5.90 12.62
C LEU A 38 -0.33 -5.29 11.34
N ASN A 39 0.53 -5.05 10.35
CA ASN A 39 0.07 -4.56 9.07
C ASN A 39 -0.50 -5.73 8.27
N LYS A 40 -1.75 -6.12 8.57
CA LYS A 40 -2.57 -7.08 7.81
C LYS A 40 -3.58 -6.29 6.95
N PRO A 41 -3.18 -5.65 5.84
CA PRO A 41 -4.13 -4.96 5.00
C PRO A 41 -5.02 -5.99 4.30
N SER A 42 -6.34 -5.88 4.47
CA SER A 42 -7.29 -6.63 3.65
C SER A 42 -7.18 -6.22 2.18
N GLU A 43 -7.61 -7.08 1.26
CA GLU A 43 -7.62 -6.77 -0.18
C GLU A 43 -8.32 -5.43 -0.47
N GLY A 44 -9.44 -5.16 0.22
CA GLY A 44 -10.15 -3.89 0.11
C GLY A 44 -9.34 -2.67 0.58
N LYS A 45 -8.49 -2.84 1.61
CA LYS A 45 -7.60 -1.78 2.12
C LYS A 45 -6.46 -1.50 1.13
N LEU A 46 -5.85 -2.55 0.58
CA LEU A 46 -4.85 -2.46 -0.49
C LEU A 46 -5.41 -1.76 -1.74
N ARG A 47 -6.62 -2.13 -2.16
CA ARG A 47 -7.28 -1.52 -3.32
C ARG A 47 -7.60 -0.05 -3.10
N LYS A 48 -8.01 0.35 -1.89
CA LYS A 48 -8.21 1.76 -1.51
C LYS A 48 -6.90 2.55 -1.51
N GLN A 49 -5.83 2.00 -0.92
CA GLN A 49 -4.51 2.64 -0.92
C GLN A 49 -4.01 2.84 -2.36
N LEU A 50 -4.06 1.80 -3.19
CA LEU A 50 -3.66 1.87 -4.60
C LEU A 50 -4.45 2.94 -5.36
N ASN A 51 -5.77 3.01 -5.16
CA ASN A 51 -6.61 4.02 -5.79
C ASN A 51 -6.32 5.43 -5.27
N SER A 52 -5.95 5.59 -4.00
CA SER A 52 -5.50 6.88 -3.44
C SER A 52 -4.21 7.34 -4.09
N ILE A 53 -3.21 6.44 -4.17
CA ILE A 53 -1.92 6.70 -4.82
C ILE A 53 -2.11 7.06 -6.30
N LYS A 54 -2.96 6.31 -7.02
CA LYS A 54 -3.31 6.63 -8.42
C LYS A 54 -3.94 8.01 -8.56
N ARG A 55 -4.81 8.43 -7.63
CA ARG A 55 -5.42 9.76 -7.65
C ARG A 55 -4.39 10.87 -7.42
N THR A 56 -3.46 10.66 -6.49
CA THR A 56 -2.47 11.68 -6.10
C THR A 56 -1.32 11.79 -7.11
N GLN A 57 -0.75 10.66 -7.54
CA GLN A 57 0.45 10.64 -8.38
C GLN A 57 0.15 10.60 -9.87
N LEU A 58 -1.05 10.16 -10.28
CA LEU A 58 -1.42 9.97 -11.68
C LEU A 58 -2.77 10.64 -12.00
N PRO A 59 -2.87 11.98 -11.87
CA PRO A 59 -4.10 12.71 -12.21
C PRO A 59 -4.54 12.47 -13.67
N LEU A 60 -3.59 12.15 -14.55
CA LEU A 60 -3.83 11.90 -15.97
C LEU A 60 -4.41 10.51 -16.29
N LEU A 61 -4.25 9.50 -15.42
CA LEU A 61 -4.84 8.16 -15.63
C LEU A 61 -6.38 8.16 -15.52
N ARG A 62 -6.99 9.25 -15.03
CA ARG A 62 -8.45 9.42 -15.06
C ARG A 62 -8.98 9.96 -16.40
N ARG A 63 -8.13 10.55 -17.24
CA ARG A 63 -8.54 11.13 -18.53
C ARG A 63 -8.72 10.12 -19.67
N GLY A 64 -8.69 8.82 -19.38
CA GLY A 64 -9.08 7.77 -20.33
C GLY A 64 -10.58 7.49 -20.37
N LEU A 65 -11.39 8.14 -19.53
CA LEU A 65 -12.85 7.95 -19.45
C LEU A 65 -13.64 9.22 -19.84
N LEU A 66 -13.03 10.10 -20.64
CA LEU A 66 -13.69 11.28 -21.24
C LEU A 66 -13.69 11.27 -22.79
N PHE A 67 -13.30 10.15 -23.42
CA PHE A 67 -13.52 9.94 -24.84
C PHE A 67 -14.16 8.57 -25.06
N GLY A 68 -15.49 8.55 -25.04
CA GLY A 68 -16.27 7.36 -25.38
C GLY A 68 -17.57 7.26 -24.57
N CYS A 69 -18.68 7.54 -25.25
CA CYS A 69 -20.08 7.37 -24.85
C CYS A 69 -20.74 8.49 -24.03
N CYS A 70 -21.34 9.44 -24.74
CA CYS A 70 -22.80 9.63 -24.75
C CYS A 70 -23.23 9.95 -26.20
N ALA A 71 -24.38 9.41 -26.58
CA ALA A 71 -25.01 9.48 -27.90
C ALA A 71 -25.30 10.91 -28.38
#